data_AF-A0A7V9KHH6-F1
#
_entry.id   AF-A0A7V9KHH6-F1
#
_cell.length_a   1.000
_cell.length_b   1.000
_cell.length_c   1.000
_cell.angle_alpha   90.00
_cell.angle_beta   90.00
_cell.angle_gamma   90.00
#
_symmetry.space_group_name_H-M   'P 1'
#
loop_
_entity.id
_entity.type
_entity.pdbx_description
1 polymer ?
#
loop_
_entity_poly.entity_id
_entity_poly.type
_entity_poly.pdbx_seq_one_letter_code
_entity_poly.pdbx_strand_id
1 'polypeptide(L)' 'MEITIQYNVERGFEAPALAFARRLFAVYDEAITSLALAPATADDLAVYLDGQLVHSTSETGRLPKLADIEGASSEP' A
#
# COMPACT_ATOMS: atom_id res chain seq x y z
N MET A 1 -3.65 -2.16 -12.72
CA MET A 1 -3.31 -1.39 -11.51
C MET A 1 -1.96 -1.82 -10.98
N GLU A 2 -1.00 -0.90 -10.89
CA GLU A 2 0.30 -1.17 -10.27
C GLU A 2 0.32 -0.64 -8.83
N ILE A 3 0.54 -1.53 -7.85
CA ILE A 3 0.56 -1.16 -6.43
C ILE A 3 1.96 -1.38 -5.86
N THR A 4 2.51 -0.37 -5.20
CA THR A 4 3.77 -0.52 -4.44
C THR A 4 3.51 -0.22 -2.97
N ILE A 5 3.87 -1.16 -2.09
CA ILE A 5 3.81 -0.99 -0.65
C ILE A 5 5.24 -0.84 -0.15
N GLN A 6 5.59 0.38 0.26
CA GLN A 6 6.83 0.67 0.96
C GLN A 6 6.63 0.49 2.46
N TYR A 7 7.57 -0.15 3.13
CA TYR A 7 7.45 -0.43 4.56
C TYR A 7 8.79 -0.38 5.29
N ASN A 8 8.77 0.15 6.51
CA ASN A 8 9.93 0.15 7.38
C ASN A 8 10.05 -1.15 8.18
N VAL A 9 11.06 -1.94 7.83
CA VAL A 9 11.37 -3.21 8.50
C VAL A 9 11.79 -2.98 9.95
N GLU A 10 12.63 -1.97 10.18
CA GLU A 10 13.18 -1.66 11.52
C GLU A 10 12.11 -1.19 12.49
N ARG A 11 11.04 -0.56 11.98
CA ARG A 11 9.88 -0.12 12.79
C ARG A 11 8.77 -1.16 12.88
N GLY A 12 8.97 -2.36 12.33
CA GLY A 12 8.05 -3.50 12.48
C GLY A 12 6.83 -3.47 11.54
N PHE A 13 6.89 -2.73 10.43
CA PHE A 13 5.77 -2.61 9.49
C PHE A 13 5.71 -3.74 8.44
N GLU A 14 6.64 -4.69 8.46
CA GLU A 14 6.64 -5.84 7.55
C GLU A 14 5.37 -6.67 7.64
N ALA A 15 4.96 -7.08 8.85
CA ALA A 15 3.76 -7.89 9.03
C ALA A 15 2.47 -7.13 8.61
N PRO A 16 2.26 -5.86 8.98
CA PRO A 16 1.18 -5.03 8.44
C PRO A 16 1.19 -4.91 6.91
N ALA A 17 2.36 -4.70 6.29
CA ALA A 17 2.50 -4.57 4.85
C ALA A 17 2.11 -5.87 4.13
N LEU A 18 2.60 -7.02 4.62
CA LEU A 18 2.25 -8.32 4.05
C LEU A 18 0.76 -8.65 4.23
N ALA A 19 0.18 -8.32 5.39
CA ALA A 19 -1.24 -8.52 5.63
C ALA A 19 -2.09 -7.65 4.69
N PHE A 20 -1.66 -6.42 4.40
CA PHE A 20 -2.33 -5.55 3.46
C PHE A 20 -2.20 -6.04 2.02
N ALA A 21 -1.00 -6.44 1.59
CA ALA A 21 -0.76 -7.03 0.27
C ALA A 21 -1.68 -8.24 0.00
N ARG A 22 -1.83 -9.14 0.98
CA ARG A 22 -2.73 -10.30 0.88
C ARG A 22 -4.19 -9.90 0.71
N ARG A 23 -4.64 -8.84 1.40
CA ARG A 23 -6.00 -8.32 1.26
C ARG A 23 -6.24 -7.70 -0.11
N LEU A 24 -5.24 -6.99 -0.65
CA LEU A 24 -5.32 -6.41 -2.00
C LEU A 24 -5.48 -7.51 -3.06
N PHE A 25 -4.64 -8.54 -3.01
CA PHE A 25 -4.79 -9.69 -3.91
C PHE A 25 -6.15 -10.38 -3.76
N ALA A 26 -6.62 -10.60 -2.53
CA ALA A 26 -7.90 -11.26 -2.30
C ALA A 26 -9.12 -10.49 -2.83
N VAL A 27 -9.02 -9.16 -2.97
CA VAL A 27 -10.15 -8.31 -3.38
C VAL A 27 -10.06 -7.92 -4.86
N TYR A 28 -8.87 -7.56 -5.33
CA TYR A 28 -8.70 -7.02 -6.68
C TYR A 28 -8.20 -8.06 -7.68
N ASP A 29 -7.53 -9.13 -7.24
CA ASP A 29 -6.98 -10.24 -8.03
C ASP A 29 -6.63 -9.87 -9.48
N GLU A 30 -7.57 -10.05 -10.42
CA GLU A 30 -7.41 -9.78 -11.86
C GLU A 30 -7.18 -8.30 -12.25
N ALA A 31 -7.54 -7.34 -11.39
CA ALA A 31 -7.33 -5.91 -11.62
C ALA A 31 -5.89 -5.45 -11.29
N ILE A 32 -5.16 -6.23 -10.48
CA ILE A 32 -3.77 -5.93 -10.11
C ILE A 32 -2.86 -6.45 -11.22
N THR A 33 -2.19 -5.52 -11.88
CA THR A 33 -1.19 -5.83 -12.91
C THR A 33 0.16 -6.15 -12.26
N SER A 34 0.47 -5.45 -11.16
CA SER A 34 1.72 -5.61 -10.41
C SER A 34 1.51 -5.24 -8.95
N LEU A 35 2.07 -6.03 -8.02
CA LEU A 35 2.12 -5.69 -6.60
C LEU A 35 3.54 -5.90 -6.08
N ALA A 36 4.16 -4.82 -5.61
CA ALA A 36 5.50 -4.83 -5.05
C ALA A 36 5.50 -4.53 -3.55
N LEU A 37 6.29 -5.31 -2.79
CA LEU A 37 6.64 -5.03 -1.41
C LEU A 37 8.10 -4.54 -1.39
N ALA A 38 8.29 -3.27 -1.04
CA ALA A 38 9.59 -2.62 -1.07
C ALA A 38 10.02 -2.21 0.35
N PRO A 39 11.04 -2.84 0.94
CA PRO A 39 11.57 -2.37 2.22
C PRO A 39 12.16 -0.96 2.05
N ALA A 40 11.82 -0.04 2.95
CA ALA A 40 12.25 1.34 2.96
C ALA A 40 12.69 1.76 4.36
N THR A 41 13.55 2.77 4.48
CA THR A 41 14.02 3.29 5.77
C THR A 41 13.42 4.64 6.14
N ALA A 42 12.85 5.36 5.16
CA ALA A 42 12.37 6.73 5.32
C ALA A 42 10.94 6.83 5.89
N ASP A 43 10.03 5.96 5.45
CA ASP A 43 8.60 6.02 5.79
C ASP A 43 8.15 4.77 6.56
N ASP A 44 7.19 4.93 7.47
CA ASP A 44 6.64 3.85 8.29
C ASP A 44 5.99 2.77 7.43
N LEU A 45 4.96 3.17 6.70
CA LEU A 45 4.31 2.35 5.68
C LEU A 45 3.58 3.28 4.72
N ALA A 46 3.99 3.25 3.46
CA ALA A 46 3.41 4.04 2.38
C ALA A 46 2.90 3.14 1.26
N VAL A 47 1.80 3.53 0.63
CA VAL A 47 1.18 2.80 -0.49
C VAL A 47 1.10 3.74 -1.67
N TYR A 48 1.54 3.24 -2.81
CA TYR A 48 1.53 3.92 -4.09
C TYR A 48 0.65 3.15 -5.06
N LEU A 49 -0.15 3.89 -5.82
CA LEU A 49 -1.01 3.41 -6.89
C LEU A 49 -0.55 4.06 -8.19
N ASP A 50 -0.11 3.25 -9.15
CA ASP A 50 0.42 3.70 -10.44
C ASP A 50 1.50 4.80 -10.29
N GLY A 51 2.32 4.67 -9.24
CA GLY A 51 3.39 5.60 -8.88
C GLY A 51 2.96 6.80 -8.01
N GLN A 52 1.66 7.03 -7.80
CA GLN A 52 1.14 8.11 -6.97
C GLN A 52 0.97 7.65 -5.52
N LEU A 53 1.41 8.44 -4.55
CA LEU A 53 1.17 8.18 -3.14
C LEU A 53 -0.32 8.29 -2.83
N VAL A 54 -0.93 7.20 -2.37
CA VAL A 54 -2.35 7.15 -1.99
C VAL A 54 -2.55 7.06 -0.48
N HIS A 55 -1.55 6.56 0.24
CA HIS A 55 -1.59 6.50 1.69
C HIS A 55 -0.19 6.53 2.29
N SER A 56 0.02 7.35 3.32
CA SER A 56 1.19 7.25 4.22
C SER A 56 0.73 7.13 5.67
N THR A 57 1.27 6.13 6.37
CA THR A 57 1.05 5.94 7.80
C THR A 57 1.73 7.05 8.60
N SER A 58 2.84 7.59 8.11
CA SER A 58 3.57 8.70 8.73
C SER A 58 2.74 9.99 8.74
N GLU A 59 1.93 10.22 7.69
CA GLU A 59 1.06 11.40 7.57
C GLU A 59 -0.28 11.22 8.29
N THR A 60 -0.86 10.02 8.20
CA THR A 60 -2.22 9.76 8.68
C THR A 60 -2.29 9.16 10.08
N GLY A 61 -1.17 8.63 10.59
CA GLY A 61 -1.10 7.90 11.86
C GLY A 61 -1.86 6.57 11.86
N ARG A 62 -2.39 6.11 10.71
CA ARG A 62 -3.18 4.89 10.58
C ARG A 62 -2.63 3.99 9.49
N LEU A 63 -2.89 2.68 9.63
CA LEU A 63 -2.59 1.71 8.57
C LEU A 63 -3.50 1.91 7.35
N PRO A 64 -3.02 1.57 6.13
CA PRO A 64 -3.80 1.66 4.92
C PRO A 64 -5.00 0.70 4.94
N LYS A 65 -6.07 1.11 4.28
CA LYS A 65 -7.30 0.33 4.07
C LYS A 65 -7.63 0.26 2.58
N LEU A 66 -8.48 -0.69 2.20
CA LEU A 66 -8.91 -0.85 0.81
C LEU A 66 -9.59 0.42 0.27
N ALA A 67 -10.39 1.09 1.11
CA ALA A 67 -11.05 2.35 0.75
C ALA A 67 -10.08 3.46 0.33
N ASP A 68 -8.82 3.44 0.80
CA ASP A 68 -7.80 4.42 0.39
C ASP A 68 -7.37 4.19 -1.08
N ILE A 69 -7.46 2.95 -1.57
CA ILE A 69 -7.19 2.57 -2.97
C ILE A 69 -8.40 2.89 -3.86
N GLU A 70 -9.61 2.59 -3.39
CA GLU A 70 -10.85 2.86 -4.12
C GLU A 70 -11.06 4.36 -4.37
N GLY A 71 -10.73 5.20 -3.37
CA GLY A 71 -10.79 6.64 -3.49
C GLY A 71 -9.84 7.21 -4.54
N ALA A 72 -8.63 6.65 -4.66
CA ALA A 72 -7.63 7.08 -5.64
C ALA A 72 -7.89 6.52 -7.06
N SER A 73 -8.57 5.38 -7.17
CA SER A 73 -8.91 4.76 -8.47
C SER A 73 -10.10 5.43 -9.18
N SER A 74 -10.75 6.41 -8.52
CA SER A 74 -11.99 7.05 -9.00
C SER A 74 -11.77 8.42 -9.64
N GLU A 75 -10.54 8.86 -9.86
CA GLU A 75 -10.26 10.10 -10.59
C GLU A 75 -10.25 9.84 -12.12
N PRO A 76 -11.12 10.51 -12.90
CA PRO A 76 -11.25 10.34 -14.35
C PRO A 76 -10.17 11.03 -15.18
#